data_AF-A0A9C8L7L2-F1
#
_entry.id   AF-A0A9C8L7L2-F1
#
_cell.length_a   1.000
_cell.length_b   1.000
_cell.length_c   1.000
_cell.angle_alpha   90.00
_cell.angle_beta   90.00
_cell.angle_gamma   90.00
#
_symmetry.space_group_name_H-M   'P 1'
#
loop_
_entity.id
_entity.type
_entity.pdbx_description
1 polymer ?
#
loop_
_entity_poly.entity_id
_entity_poly.type
_entity_poly.pdbx_seq_one_letter_code
_entity_poly.pdbx_strand_id
1 'polypeptide(L)'
;MMKTITLTPHQIITLNDYPIYSVEVLRLYYSRCLSGQELPLVPVIGKAIVRQYFTPKLSERLESFERANPLAIYFMLDGSHRTTALTLTGRKINVIEYATDADIAEARGFVVTGQVLDSATLTHSLAENCVILRQHFQERPYFMTVQHKTEKLVRDNYIAHYGLLKEGDV
;
A
#
# COMPACT_ATOMS: atom_id res chain seq x y z
N MET A 1 15.62 -15.44 0.50
CA MET A 1 14.70 -15.65 -0.62
C MET A 1 13.52 -14.76 -0.34
N MET A 2 13.25 -13.86 -1.26
CA MET A 2 12.19 -12.88 -1.16
C MET A 2 10.82 -13.55 -1.02
N LYS A 3 9.91 -12.93 -0.26
CA LYS A 3 8.58 -13.48 0.02
C LYS A 3 7.50 -12.76 -0.77
N THR A 4 6.64 -13.54 -1.42
CA THR A 4 5.36 -13.08 -1.96
C THR A 4 4.24 -13.56 -1.06
N ILE A 5 3.32 -12.67 -0.71
CA ILE A 5 2.28 -12.93 0.29
C ILE A 5 0.96 -12.37 -0.22
N THR A 6 -0.14 -13.06 0.05
CA THR A 6 -1.49 -12.55 -0.22
C THR A 6 -2.07 -11.96 1.06
N LEU A 7 -2.39 -10.67 1.05
CA LEU A 7 -2.88 -9.92 2.20
C LEU A 7 -4.30 -9.38 1.97
N THR A 8 -4.97 -9.08 3.08
CA THR A 8 -6.20 -8.28 3.08
C THR A 8 -5.87 -6.79 3.23
N PRO A 9 -6.77 -5.88 2.81
CA PRO A 9 -6.57 -4.43 2.94
C PRO A 9 -6.34 -3.95 4.39
N HIS A 10 -6.86 -4.68 5.39
CA HIS A 10 -6.67 -4.37 6.80
C HIS A 10 -5.24 -4.63 7.30
N GLN A 11 -4.48 -5.46 6.60
CA GLN A 11 -3.13 -5.87 7.02
C GLN A 11 -2.03 -4.90 6.56
N ILE A 12 -2.38 -3.95 5.69
CA ILE A 12 -1.43 -3.03 5.05
C ILE A 12 -1.72 -1.61 5.53
N ILE A 13 -0.74 -0.99 6.18
CA ILE A 13 -0.71 0.44 6.50
C ILE A 13 -0.37 1.19 5.21
N THR A 14 -1.28 2.07 4.79
CA THR A 14 -1.14 2.83 3.54
C THR A 14 -0.29 4.07 3.73
N LEU A 15 0.23 4.59 2.62
CA LEU A 15 0.75 5.95 2.54
C LEU A 15 -0.40 6.97 2.75
N ASN A 16 -0.04 8.11 3.35
CA ASN A 16 -0.92 9.26 3.62
C ASN A 16 -1.15 10.22 2.43
N ASP A 17 -1.06 9.67 1.22
CA ASP A 17 -1.48 10.32 -0.01
C ASP A 17 -3.01 10.25 -0.15
N TYR A 18 -3.67 11.29 0.35
CA TYR A 18 -5.11 11.47 0.23
C TYR A 18 -5.45 12.86 -0.33
N PRO A 19 -6.38 12.97 -1.31
CA PRO A 19 -6.97 11.87 -2.06
C PRO A 19 -5.94 11.20 -3.00
N ILE A 20 -6.39 10.24 -3.81
CA ILE A 20 -5.53 9.57 -4.80
C ILE A 20 -5.11 10.57 -5.89
N TYR A 21 -3.84 10.50 -6.33
CA TYR A 21 -3.25 11.49 -7.25
C TYR A 21 -3.77 11.46 -8.70
N SER A 22 -4.25 10.31 -9.19
CA SER A 22 -4.80 10.20 -10.55
C SER A 22 -5.95 9.20 -10.58
N VAL A 23 -7.12 9.70 -10.99
CA VAL A 23 -8.34 8.89 -11.09
C VAL A 23 -8.28 7.97 -12.30
N GLU A 24 -7.65 8.41 -13.38
CA GLU A 24 -7.50 7.66 -14.63
C GLU A 24 -6.71 6.37 -14.38
N VAL A 25 -5.61 6.48 -13.63
CA VAL A 25 -4.80 5.32 -13.21
C VAL A 25 -5.62 4.39 -12.30
N LEU A 26 -6.41 4.94 -11.38
CA LEU A 26 -7.29 4.12 -10.54
C LEU A 26 -8.34 3.39 -11.38
N ARG A 27 -8.96 4.07 -12.35
CA ARG A 27 -9.96 3.50 -13.27
C ARG A 27 -9.37 2.39 -14.12
N LEU A 28 -8.14 2.56 -14.59
CA LEU A 28 -7.41 1.52 -15.31
C LEU A 28 -7.20 0.27 -14.45
N TYR A 29 -6.73 0.42 -13.21
CA TYR A 29 -6.55 -0.74 -12.34
C TYR A 29 -7.88 -1.37 -11.93
N TYR A 30 -8.90 -0.56 -11.69
CA TYR A 30 -10.24 -1.04 -11.35
C TYR A 30 -10.86 -1.88 -12.48
N SER A 31 -10.78 -1.41 -13.73
CA SER A 31 -11.29 -2.18 -14.88
C SER A 31 -10.52 -3.50 -15.07
N ARG A 32 -9.19 -3.48 -14.89
CA ARG A 32 -8.38 -4.70 -14.89
C ARG A 32 -8.81 -5.67 -13.79
N CYS A 33 -9.06 -5.18 -12.57
CA CYS A 33 -9.56 -6.00 -11.48
C CYS A 33 -10.91 -6.65 -11.81
N LEU A 34 -11.86 -5.90 -12.37
CA LEU A 34 -13.17 -6.41 -12.78
C LEU A 34 -13.08 -7.47 -13.88
N SER A 35 -12.11 -7.35 -14.79
CA SER A 35 -11.85 -8.35 -15.84
C SER A 35 -11.14 -9.61 -15.34
N GLY A 36 -10.87 -9.73 -14.04
CA GLY A 36 -10.16 -10.87 -13.44
C GLY A 36 -8.65 -10.86 -13.64
N GLN A 37 -8.07 -9.82 -14.27
CA GLN A 37 -6.62 -9.73 -14.45
C GLN A 37 -5.89 -9.61 -13.11
N GLU A 38 -4.72 -10.23 -13.03
CA GLU A 38 -3.79 -10.00 -11.92
C GLU A 38 -3.11 -8.63 -12.08
N LEU A 39 -2.88 -7.97 -10.94
CA LEU A 39 -2.13 -6.72 -10.88
C LEU A 39 -0.68 -6.99 -10.44
N PRO A 40 0.28 -6.13 -10.82
CA PRO A 40 1.64 -6.22 -10.33
C PRO A 40 1.72 -6.15 -8.80
N LEU A 41 2.66 -6.89 -8.22
CA LEU A 41 2.89 -7.01 -6.78
C LEU A 41 3.13 -5.65 -6.14
N VAL A 42 2.54 -5.46 -4.97
CA VAL A 42 2.64 -4.23 -4.17
C VAL A 42 3.82 -4.35 -3.19
N PRO A 43 4.82 -3.46 -3.23
CA PRO A 43 5.97 -3.55 -2.34
C PRO A 43 5.62 -3.13 -0.92
N VAL A 44 6.03 -3.95 0.06
CA VAL A 44 5.79 -3.71 1.48
C VAL A 44 7.02 -4.01 2.35
N ILE A 45 7.09 -3.38 3.52
CA ILE A 45 8.08 -3.70 4.57
C ILE A 45 7.34 -4.10 5.84
N GLY A 46 7.84 -5.15 6.52
CA GLY A 46 7.33 -5.56 7.83
C GLY A 46 7.37 -4.42 8.85
N LYS A 47 6.27 -4.24 9.58
CA LYS A 47 6.12 -3.18 10.59
C LYS A 47 7.23 -3.15 11.65
N ALA A 48 7.74 -4.33 12.05
CA ALA A 48 8.82 -4.45 13.03
C ALA A 48 10.15 -3.87 12.52
N ILE A 49 10.41 -3.92 11.21
CA ILE A 49 11.60 -3.32 10.58
C ILE A 49 11.43 -1.81 10.57
N VAL A 50 10.31 -1.31 10.03
CA VAL A 50 10.03 0.13 9.92
C VAL A 50 10.05 0.83 11.29
N ARG A 51 9.49 0.19 12.33
CA ARG A 51 9.44 0.74 13.69
C ARG A 51 10.81 1.15 14.24
N GLN A 52 11.88 0.45 13.85
CA GLN A 52 13.25 0.76 14.32
C GLN A 52 13.74 2.13 13.86
N TYR A 53 13.13 2.69 12.81
CA TYR A 53 13.47 3.99 12.26
C TYR A 53 12.59 5.11 12.80
N PHE A 54 11.47 4.81 13.45
CA PHE A 54 10.54 5.82 13.93
C PHE A 54 11.06 6.56 15.16
N THR A 55 10.76 7.85 15.24
CA THR A 55 11.02 8.63 16.45
C THR A 55 10.07 8.20 17.57
N PRO A 56 10.38 8.44 18.86
CA PRO A 56 9.49 8.08 19.97
C PRO A 56 8.05 8.57 19.78
N LYS A 57 7.88 9.81 19.29
CA LYS A 57 6.58 10.41 18.99
C LYS A 57 5.82 9.67 17.89
N LEU A 58 6.49 9.20 16.84
CA LEU A 58 5.84 8.40 15.80
C LEU A 58 5.51 6.99 16.29
N SER A 59 6.39 6.39 17.08
CA SER A 59 6.16 5.08 17.68
C SER A 59 4.92 5.07 18.58
N GLU A 60 4.74 6.08 19.43
CA GLU A 60 3.54 6.23 20.27
C GLU A 60 2.24 6.35 19.45
N ARG A 61 2.30 7.08 18.32
CA ARG A 61 1.16 7.20 17.40
C ARG A 61 0.87 5.88 16.69
N LEU A 62 1.92 5.16 16.27
CA LEU A 62 1.78 3.84 15.67
C LEU A 62 1.15 2.86 16.66
N GLU A 63 1.61 2.84 17.92
CA GLU A 63 1.05 2.00 18.98
C GLU A 63 -0.43 2.29 19.23
N SER A 64 -0.81 3.56 19.22
CA SER A 64 -2.20 3.98 19.35
C SER A 64 -3.05 3.48 18.18
N PHE A 65 -2.52 3.57 16.96
CA PHE A 65 -3.17 3.03 15.76
C PHE A 65 -3.30 1.50 15.83
N GLU A 66 -2.26 0.78 16.26
CA GLU A 66 -2.23 -0.69 16.33
C GLU A 66 -3.22 -1.27 17.33
N ARG A 67 -3.47 -0.58 18.45
CA ARG A 67 -4.49 -1.01 19.41
C ARG A 67 -5.88 -1.10 18.76
N ALA A 68 -6.18 -0.19 17.83
CA ALA A 68 -7.41 -0.22 17.04
C ALA A 68 -7.31 -1.11 15.78
N ASN A 69 -6.09 -1.47 15.35
CA ASN A 69 -5.80 -2.15 14.08
C ASN A 69 -4.78 -3.28 14.26
N PRO A 70 -5.09 -4.32 15.08
CA PRO A 70 -4.10 -5.35 15.42
C PRO A 70 -3.64 -6.18 14.21
N LEU A 71 -4.45 -6.22 13.14
CA LEU A 71 -4.12 -6.95 11.92
C LEU A 71 -3.12 -6.18 11.02
N ALA A 72 -2.90 -4.89 11.24
CA ALA A 72 -2.00 -4.09 10.42
C ALA A 72 -0.53 -4.44 10.72
N ILE A 73 0.14 -5.11 9.79
CA ILE A 73 1.47 -5.72 9.99
C ILE A 73 2.52 -5.32 8.95
N TYR A 74 2.11 -4.65 7.86
CA TYR A 74 2.99 -4.20 6.79
C TYR A 74 2.80 -2.72 6.50
N PHE A 75 3.89 -2.01 6.16
CA PHE A 75 3.83 -0.68 5.54
C PHE A 75 3.95 -0.80 4.03
N MET A 76 3.03 -0.16 3.31
CA MET A 76 3.11 -0.02 1.86
C MET A 76 4.20 0.98 1.47
N LEU A 77 5.03 0.63 0.49
CA LEU A 77 6.04 1.53 -0.09
C LEU A 77 5.55 2.26 -1.33
N ASP A 78 4.69 1.60 -2.11
CA ASP A 78 4.04 2.12 -3.31
C ASP A 78 2.77 1.29 -3.58
N GLY A 79 1.88 1.77 -4.45
CA GLY A 79 0.76 0.99 -4.97
C GLY A 79 -0.61 1.47 -4.52
N SER A 80 -0.74 2.72 -4.06
CA SER A 80 -2.00 3.32 -3.61
C SER A 80 -3.19 3.07 -4.56
N HIS A 81 -3.02 3.28 -5.87
CA HIS A 81 -4.08 3.02 -6.84
C HIS A 81 -4.41 1.53 -6.98
N ARG A 82 -3.39 0.66 -6.99
CA ARG A 82 -3.55 -0.80 -7.12
C ARG A 82 -4.28 -1.38 -5.92
N THR A 83 -3.85 -1.02 -4.72
CA THR A 83 -4.45 -1.50 -3.47
C THR A 83 -5.87 -0.97 -3.29
N THR A 84 -6.13 0.27 -3.69
CA THR A 84 -7.51 0.81 -3.69
C THR A 84 -8.39 0.07 -4.69
N ALA A 85 -7.94 -0.15 -5.93
CA ALA A 85 -8.72 -0.88 -6.94
C ALA A 85 -9.03 -2.33 -6.51
N LEU A 86 -8.05 -3.04 -5.95
CA LEU A 86 -8.25 -4.38 -5.40
C LEU A 86 -9.25 -4.36 -4.24
N THR A 87 -9.16 -3.37 -3.35
CA THR A 87 -10.08 -3.22 -2.21
C THR A 87 -11.51 -2.95 -2.68
N LEU A 88 -11.70 -2.02 -3.62
CA LEU A 88 -13.00 -1.69 -4.20
C LEU A 88 -13.65 -2.87 -4.94
N THR A 89 -12.86 -3.83 -5.41
CA THR A 89 -13.35 -5.04 -6.09
C THR A 89 -13.40 -6.27 -5.18
N GLY A 90 -13.20 -6.09 -3.86
CA GLY A 90 -13.23 -7.18 -2.88
C GLY A 90 -12.10 -8.22 -3.06
N ARG A 91 -11.06 -7.90 -3.83
CA ARG A 91 -9.95 -8.81 -4.13
C ARG A 91 -8.86 -8.72 -3.06
N LYS A 92 -8.14 -9.83 -2.86
CA LYS A 92 -6.93 -9.86 -2.03
C LYS A 92 -5.79 -9.13 -2.73
N ILE A 93 -4.79 -8.71 -1.96
CA ILE A 93 -3.64 -7.94 -2.44
C ILE A 93 -2.40 -8.83 -2.41
N ASN A 94 -1.85 -9.13 -3.58
CA ASN A 94 -0.57 -9.82 -3.69
C ASN A 94 0.56 -8.81 -3.49
N VAL A 95 1.40 -9.07 -2.49
CA VAL A 95 2.51 -8.20 -2.09
C VAL A 95 3.86 -8.88 -2.25
N ILE A 96 4.89 -8.06 -2.31
CA ILE A 96 6.30 -8.45 -2.29
C ILE A 96 6.95 -7.81 -1.06
N GLU A 97 7.46 -8.64 -0.15
CA GLU A 97 8.07 -8.17 1.11
C GLU A 97 9.55 -7.87 0.91
N TYR A 98 9.97 -6.65 1.26
CA TYR A 98 11.36 -6.29 1.39
C TYR A 98 11.77 -6.44 2.87
N ALA A 99 12.56 -7.48 3.16
CA ALA A 99 13.13 -7.70 4.49
C ALA A 99 14.65 -7.43 4.53
N THR A 100 15.30 -7.44 3.36
CA THR A 100 16.73 -7.21 3.14
C THR A 100 16.98 -6.49 1.82
N ASP A 101 18.17 -5.91 1.64
CA ASP A 101 18.59 -5.31 0.35
C ASP A 101 18.66 -6.35 -0.78
N ALA A 102 18.95 -7.62 -0.43
CA ALA A 102 18.94 -8.72 -1.38
C ALA A 102 17.53 -8.98 -1.94
N ASP A 103 16.49 -8.83 -1.12
CA ASP A 103 15.10 -8.97 -1.58
C ASP A 103 14.74 -7.85 -2.57
N ILE A 104 15.23 -6.62 -2.36
CA ILE A 104 15.03 -5.49 -3.29
C ILE A 104 15.79 -5.75 -4.60
N ALA A 105 17.00 -6.28 -4.52
CA ALA A 105 17.76 -6.67 -5.71
C ALA A 105 17.06 -7.79 -6.51
N GLU A 106 16.48 -8.78 -5.82
CA GLU A 106 15.66 -9.83 -6.43
C GLU A 106 14.40 -9.24 -7.09
N ALA A 107 13.71 -8.32 -6.39
CA ALA A 107 12.52 -7.64 -6.88
C ALA A 107 12.74 -6.86 -8.19
N ARG A 108 13.94 -6.27 -8.38
CA ARG A 108 14.31 -5.61 -9.65
C ARG A 108 14.27 -6.58 -10.84
N GLY A 109 14.62 -7.85 -10.64
CA GLY A 109 14.54 -8.87 -11.68
C GLY A 109 13.11 -9.10 -12.20
N PHE A 110 12.11 -8.87 -11.36
CA PHE A 110 10.69 -9.04 -11.69
C PHE A 110 10.06 -7.85 -12.42
N VAL A 111 10.82 -6.76 -12.63
CA VAL A 111 10.37 -5.64 -13.47
C VAL A 111 10.26 -6.07 -14.93
N VAL A 112 11.22 -6.88 -15.42
CA VAL A 112 11.25 -7.36 -16.82
C VAL A 112 10.03 -8.20 -17.16
N THR A 113 9.51 -8.96 -16.18
CA THR A 113 8.32 -9.81 -16.35
C THR A 113 7.00 -9.06 -16.09
N GLY A 114 7.07 -7.79 -15.66
CA GLY A 114 5.90 -6.99 -15.29
C GLY A 114 5.23 -7.41 -13.98
N GLN A 115 5.84 -8.35 -13.23
CA GLN A 115 5.34 -8.78 -11.92
C GLN A 115 5.52 -7.70 -10.85
N VAL A 116 6.54 -6.84 -11.00
CA VAL A 116 6.77 -5.65 -10.17
C VAL A 116 6.82 -4.43 -11.09
N LEU A 117 6.28 -3.30 -10.64
CA LEU A 117 6.41 -2.03 -11.36
C LEU A 117 7.76 -1.38 -11.05
N ASP A 118 8.39 -0.81 -12.07
CA ASP A 118 9.56 0.03 -11.88
C ASP A 118 9.20 1.26 -11.04
N SER A 119 9.90 1.47 -9.93
CA SER A 119 9.64 2.56 -8.99
C SER A 119 10.88 2.88 -8.16
N ALA A 120 10.90 4.08 -7.57
CA ALA A 120 12.00 4.53 -6.71
C ALA A 120 12.31 3.58 -5.54
N THR A 121 11.32 2.81 -5.08
CA THR A 121 11.49 1.83 -3.99
C THR A 121 12.57 0.77 -4.30
N LEU A 122 12.81 0.49 -5.58
CA LEU A 122 13.79 -0.47 -6.08
C LEU A 122 15.20 0.10 -6.21
N THR A 123 15.33 1.42 -6.22
CA THR A 123 16.62 2.11 -6.31
C THR A 123 17.23 2.44 -4.95
N HIS A 124 16.48 2.18 -3.88
CA HIS A 124 16.88 2.44 -2.50
C HIS A 124 17.16 1.12 -1.76
N SER A 125 18.10 1.17 -0.83
CA SER A 125 18.24 0.14 0.21
C SER A 125 17.00 0.05 1.09
N LEU A 126 16.89 -1.02 1.86
CA LEU A 126 15.84 -1.21 2.86
C LEU A 126 15.87 -0.08 3.89
N ALA A 127 17.07 0.31 4.35
CA ALA A 127 17.26 1.38 5.32
C ALA A 127 16.78 2.72 4.76
N GLU A 128 17.13 3.04 3.51
CA GLU A 128 16.67 4.27 2.84
C GLU A 128 15.15 4.28 2.67
N ASN A 129 14.54 3.18 2.22
CA ASN A 129 13.09 3.05 2.15
C ASN A 129 12.42 3.29 3.52
N CYS A 130 13.00 2.77 4.61
CA CYS A 130 12.51 3.02 5.97
C CYS A 130 12.65 4.49 6.39
N VAL A 131 13.75 5.15 6.02
CA VAL A 131 13.96 6.58 6.29
C VAL A 131 12.95 7.44 5.53
N ILE A 132 12.67 7.10 4.26
CA ILE A 132 11.66 7.78 3.43
C ILE A 132 10.27 7.61 4.05
N LEU A 133 9.90 6.39 4.45
CA LEU A 133 8.63 6.14 5.17
C LEU A 133 8.54 6.97 6.45
N ARG A 134 9.61 7.00 7.25
CA ARG A 134 9.64 7.82 8.46
C ARG A 134 9.37 9.29 8.13
N GLN A 135 10.08 9.86 7.15
CA GLN A 135 9.89 11.26 6.72
C GLN A 135 8.43 11.52 6.32
N HIS A 136 7.85 10.64 5.50
CA HIS A 136 6.46 10.70 5.07
C HIS A 136 5.47 10.79 6.25
N PHE A 137 5.65 9.91 7.25
CA PHE A 137 4.81 9.92 8.45
C PHE A 137 5.17 11.03 9.44
N GLN A 138 6.37 11.62 9.38
CA GLN A 138 6.69 12.81 10.18
C GLN A 138 5.95 14.04 9.66
N GLU A 139 5.88 14.21 8.34
CA GLU A 139 5.17 15.33 7.68
C GLU A 139 3.66 15.23 7.88
N ARG A 140 3.11 14.02 7.79
CA ARG A 140 1.68 13.73 7.99
C ARG A 140 1.51 12.63 9.03
N PRO A 141 1.48 12.97 10.33
CA PRO A 141 1.59 11.98 11.41
C PRO A 141 0.26 11.31 11.77
N TYR A 142 -0.38 10.68 10.80
CA TYR A 142 -1.51 9.79 11.00
C TYR A 142 -1.27 8.45 10.31
N PHE A 143 -1.98 7.40 10.72
CA PHE A 143 -1.88 6.07 10.13
C PHE A 143 -3.27 5.60 9.72
N MET A 144 -3.34 4.93 8.57
CA MET A 144 -4.56 4.30 8.07
C MET A 144 -4.19 2.94 7.46
N THR A 145 -5.12 2.00 7.50
CA THR A 145 -5.02 0.81 6.64
C THR A 145 -5.45 1.16 5.22
N VAL A 146 -5.10 0.32 4.24
CA VAL A 146 -5.65 0.43 2.87
C VAL A 146 -7.18 0.38 2.92
N GLN A 147 -7.76 -0.46 3.79
CA GLN A 147 -9.22 -0.51 3.98
C GLN A 147 -9.76 0.87 4.39
N HIS A 148 -9.26 1.45 5.48
CA HIS A 148 -9.74 2.74 5.99
C HIS A 148 -9.62 3.84 4.94
N LYS A 149 -8.52 3.86 4.17
CA LYS A 149 -8.33 4.85 3.10
C LYS A 149 -9.37 4.67 2.00
N THR A 150 -9.63 3.44 1.58
CA THR A 150 -10.62 3.13 0.54
C THR A 150 -12.04 3.50 1.00
N GLU A 151 -12.44 3.12 2.21
CA GLU A 151 -13.73 3.49 2.79
C GLU A 151 -13.91 5.00 2.91
N LYS A 152 -12.84 5.71 3.29
CA LYS A 152 -12.85 7.18 3.33
C LYS A 152 -13.08 7.78 1.95
N LEU A 153 -12.43 7.27 0.89
CA LEU A 153 -12.66 7.73 -0.48
C LEU A 153 -14.10 7.50 -0.94
N VAL A 154 -14.71 6.38 -0.56
CA VAL A 154 -16.13 6.08 -0.87
C VAL A 154 -17.04 7.04 -0.11
N ARG A 155 -16.82 7.20 1.20
CA ARG A 155 -17.64 8.08 2.07
C ARG A 155 -17.59 9.54 1.67
N ASP A 156 -16.42 10.02 1.24
CA ASP A 156 -16.23 11.39 0.76
C ASP A 156 -16.79 11.58 -0.67
N ASN A 157 -17.51 10.59 -1.22
CA ASN A 157 -18.06 10.57 -2.57
C ASN A 157 -17.01 10.74 -3.68
N TYR A 158 -15.72 10.58 -3.37
CA TYR A 158 -14.63 10.77 -4.32
C TYR A 158 -14.71 9.71 -5.43
N ILE A 159 -14.93 8.45 -5.08
CA ILE A 159 -15.00 7.33 -6.04
C ILE A 159 -16.22 7.45 -6.97
N ALA A 160 -17.39 7.75 -6.41
CA ALA A 160 -18.64 7.86 -7.16
C ALA A 160 -18.69 9.12 -8.04
N HIS A 161 -18.07 10.23 -7.60
CA HIS A 161 -17.89 11.41 -8.46
C HIS A 161 -17.20 11.08 -9.79
N TYR A 162 -16.32 10.07 -9.81
CA TYR A 162 -15.60 9.63 -11.00
C TYR A 162 -16.18 8.35 -11.66
N GLY A 163 -17.38 7.91 -11.27
CA GLY A 163 -18.09 6.82 -11.91
C GLY A 163 -17.43 5.44 -11.76
N LEU A 164 -16.71 5.21 -10.66
CA LEU A 164 -16.05 3.94 -10.38
C LEU A 164 -16.92 2.93 -9.61
N LEU A 165 -18.02 3.37 -9.02
CA LEU A 165 -19.04 2.52 -8.40
C LEU A 165 -20.39 2.87 -9.03
N LYS A 166 -21.21 1.87 -9.35
CA LYS A 166 -22.62 2.08 -9.71
C LYS A 166 -23.47 2.08 -8.44
N GLU A 167 -24.65 2.68 -8.50
CA GLU A 167 -25.64 2.56 -7.42
C GLU A 167 -25.95 1.07 -7.17
N GLY A 168 -25.72 0.60 -5.94
CA GLY A 168 -25.99 -0.77 -5.50
C GLY A 168 -24.76 -1.67 -5.29
N ASP A 169 -23.53 -1.17 -5.48
CA ASP A 169 -22.28 -1.94 -5.32
C ASP A 169 -21.78 -2.07 -3.85
N VAL A 170 -22.61 -1.71 -2.84
CA VAL A 170 -22.28 -1.82 -1.39
C VAL A 170 -23.38 -2.55 -0.63
#